data_AF-A0A9D0GZE8-F1
#
_entry.id   AF-A0A9D0GZE8-F1
#
_cell.length_a   1.000
_cell.length_b   1.000
_cell.length_c   1.000
_cell.angle_alpha   90.00
_cell.angle_beta   90.00
_cell.angle_gamma   90.00
#
_symmetry.space_group_name_H-M   'P 1'
#
loop_
_entity.id
_entity.type
_entity.pdbx_description
1 polymer ?
#
loop_
_entity_poly.entity_id
_entity_poly.type
_entity_poly.pdbx_seq_one_letter_code
_entity_poly.pdbx_strand_id
1 'polypeptide(L)' 'MSELAKNNKTVTVKMLKKYLKEKYPNRQTAQIYLEVLENFDENELVPDLILENLLLDEQDFRVDA' A
#
# COMPACT_ATOMS: atom_id res chain seq x y z
N MET A 1 4.15 22.21 -15.51
CA MET A 1 3.13 21.43 -14.77
C MET A 1 3.81 20.14 -14.36
N SER A 2 4.12 19.96 -13.08
CA SER A 2 4.94 18.84 -12.62
C SER A 2 4.19 17.52 -12.84
N GLU A 3 4.82 16.57 -13.53
CA GLU A 3 4.28 15.21 -13.78
C GLU A 3 4.03 14.42 -12.48
N LEU A 4 4.44 14.95 -11.33
CA LEU A 4 4.25 14.40 -9.98
C LEU A 4 2.78 14.26 -9.55
N ALA A 5 1.82 14.91 -10.22
CA ALA A 5 0.40 14.85 -9.84
C ALA A 5 -0.39 13.70 -10.50
N LYS A 6 0.23 12.89 -11.38
CA LYS A 6 -0.50 11.84 -12.13
C LYS A 6 -0.68 10.52 -11.37
N ASN A 7 0.08 10.30 -10.29
CA ASN A 7 -0.04 9.09 -9.47
C ASN A 7 -0.61 9.47 -8.10
N ASN A 8 -1.84 9.99 -8.05
CA ASN A 8 -2.57 10.01 -6.79
C ASN A 8 -2.93 8.56 -6.45
N LYS A 9 -1.96 7.80 -5.92
CA LYS A 9 -2.15 6.41 -5.51
C LYS A 9 -3.32 6.38 -4.53
N THR A 10 -4.48 5.85 -4.94
CA THR A 10 -5.70 5.85 -4.11
C THR A 10 -5.73 4.73 -3.07
N VAL A 11 -4.57 4.15 -2.76
CA VAL A 11 -4.47 3.01 -1.84
C VAL A 11 -4.43 3.53 -0.42
N THR A 12 -5.44 3.16 0.37
CA THR A 12 -5.48 3.49 1.79
C THR A 12 -4.66 2.51 2.62
N VAL A 13 -4.24 2.93 3.80
CA VAL A 13 -3.54 2.09 4.78
C VAL A 13 -4.32 0.82 5.07
N LYS A 14 -5.65 0.91 5.16
CA LYS A 14 -6.53 -0.25 5.31
C LYS A 14 -6.38 -1.27 4.17
N MET A 15 -6.37 -0.80 2.92
CA MET A 15 -6.22 -1.67 1.75
C MET A 15 -4.86 -2.36 1.75
N LEU A 16 -3.79 -1.61 2.04
CA LEU A 16 -2.45 -2.19 2.13
C LEU A 16 -2.32 -3.21 3.27
N LYS A 17 -2.81 -2.89 4.47
CA LYS A 17 -2.83 -3.83 5.61
C LYS A 17 -3.55 -5.14 5.24
N LYS A 18 -4.68 -5.05 4.55
CA LYS A 18 -5.43 -6.23 4.09
C LYS A 18 -4.62 -7.07 3.08
N TYR A 19 -4.05 -6.42 2.06
CA TYR A 19 -3.25 -7.10 1.05
C TYR A 19 -2.01 -7.79 1.65
N LEU A 20 -1.28 -7.11 2.56
CA LEU A 20 -0.12 -7.68 3.24
C LEU A 20 -0.45 -8.92 4.08
N LYS A 21 -1.67 -8.99 4.64
CA LYS A 21 -2.14 -10.15 5.42
C LYS A 21 -2.60 -11.31 4.53
N GLU A 22 -3.28 -11.01 3.42
CA GLU A 22 -4.01 -12.02 2.64
C GLU A 22 -3.28 -12.50 1.38
N LYS A 23 -2.50 -11.63 0.73
CA LYS A 23 -1.98 -11.87 -0.63
C LYS A 23 -0.48 -11.74 -0.77
N TYR A 24 0.19 -10.94 0.07
CA TYR A 24 1.62 -10.67 -0.12
C TYR A 24 2.48 -11.92 0.17
N PRO A 25 3.35 -12.33 -0.77
CA PRO A 25 4.05 -13.62 -0.68
C PRO A 25 5.13 -13.64 0.41
N ASN A 26 5.78 -12.51 0.69
CA ASN A 26 6.86 -12.44 1.67
C ASN A 26 6.31 -12.05 3.06
N ARG A 27 6.05 -13.06 3.90
CA ARG A 27 5.48 -12.87 5.25
C ARG A 27 6.34 -12.03 6.17
N GLN A 28 7.67 -12.17 6.11
CA GLN A 28 8.58 -11.40 6.97
C GLN A 28 8.53 -9.92 6.62
N THR A 29 8.56 -9.62 5.31
CA THR A 29 8.43 -8.24 4.83
C THR A 29 7.04 -7.68 5.13
N ALA A 30 5.96 -8.46 4.92
CA ALA A 30 4.61 -8.04 5.30
C ALA A 30 4.53 -7.64 6.78
N GLN A 31 5.12 -8.42 7.68
CA GLN A 31 5.07 -8.14 9.11
C GLN A 31 5.77 -6.82 9.48
N ILE A 32 6.95 -6.55 8.91
CA ILE A 32 7.67 -5.29 9.11
C ILE A 32 6.80 -4.11 8.67
N TYR A 33 6.20 -4.18 7.48
CA TYR A 33 5.36 -3.10 6.99
C TYR A 33 4.03 -2.98 7.74
N LEU A 34 3.46 -4.08 8.24
CA LEU A 34 2.28 -4.02 9.09
C LEU A 34 2.56 -3.25 10.38
N GLU A 35 3.70 -3.50 11.03
CA GLU A 35 4.14 -2.75 12.22
C GLU A 35 4.35 -1.25 11.92
N VAL A 36 4.98 -0.93 10.79
CA VAL A 36 5.14 0.47 10.35
C VAL A 36 3.76 1.13 10.18
N LEU A 37 2.83 0.44 9.51
CA LEU A 37 1.49 0.93 9.21
C LEU A 37 0.58 1.02 10.45
N GLU A 38 0.95 0.44 11.60
CA GLU A 38 0.19 0.63 12.86
C GLU A 38 0.20 2.09 13.33
N ASN A 39 1.21 2.86 12.93
CA ASN A 39 1.34 4.28 13.28
C ASN A 39 0.53 5.23 12.36
N PHE A 40 -0.15 4.69 11.35
CA PHE A 40 -0.93 5.46 10.38
C PHE A 40 -2.43 5.23 10.55
N ASP A 41 -3.24 6.25 10.28
CA ASP A 41 -4.71 6.10 10.25
C ASP A 41 -5.12 5.19 9.10
N GLU A 42 -6.09 4.31 9.33
CA GLU A 42 -6.55 3.36 8.31
C GLU A 42 -7.14 4.02 7.06
N ASN A 43 -7.68 5.22 7.19
CA ASN A 43 -8.30 5.97 6.09
C ASN A 43 -7.31 6.89 5.36
N GLU A 44 -6.10 7.05 5.89
CA GLU A 44 -5.04 7.80 5.21
C GLU A 44 -4.54 7.06 3.98
N LEU A 45 -4.05 7.82 3.02
CA LEU A 45 -3.37 7.28 1.85
C LEU A 45 -1.98 6.78 2.24
N VAL A 46 -1.60 5.64 1.70
CA VAL A 46 -0.26 5.10 1.90
C VAL A 46 0.76 5.97 1.16
N PRO A 47 1.86 6.36 1.82
CA PRO A 47 2.96 7.03 1.14
C PRO A 47 3.50 6.22 -0.04
N ASP A 48 3.73 6.89 -1.18
CA ASP A 48 4.22 6.27 -2.41
C ASP A 48 5.46 5.41 -2.20
N LEU A 49 6.36 5.86 -1.33
CA LEU A 49 7.60 5.18 -0.97
C LEU A 49 7.36 3.78 -0.37
N ILE A 50 6.30 3.59 0.41
CA ILE A 50 5.96 2.28 0.98
C ILE A 50 5.54 1.32 -0.13
N LEU A 51 4.70 1.80 -1.06
CA LEU A 51 4.24 1.00 -2.20
C LEU A 51 5.41 0.65 -3.14
N GLU A 52 6.30 1.62 -3.40
CA GLU A 52 7.50 1.40 -4.22
C GLU A 52 8.45 0.37 -3.60
N ASN A 53 8.69 0.44 -2.29
CA ASN A 53 9.55 -0.54 -1.61
C ASN A 53 8.94 -1.95 -1.59
N LEU A 54 7.62 -2.04 -1.61
CA LEU A 54 6.89 -3.31 -1.71
C LEU A 54 6.72 -3.78 -3.17
N LEU A 55 7.18 -2.99 -4.15
CA LEU A 55 6.98 -3.22 -5.58
C LEU A 55 5.48 -3.37 -5.94
N LEU A 56 4.62 -2.61 -5.26
CA LEU A 56 3.18 -2.61 -5.46
C LEU A 56 2.72 -1.37 -6.22
N ASP A 57 1.71 -1.56 -7.05
CA ASP A 57 0.98 -0.47 -7.71
C ASP A 57 -0.52 -0.50 -7.37
N GLU A 58 -1.31 0.44 -7.91
CA GLU A 58 -2.76 0.47 -7.66
C GLU A 58 -3.50 -0.77 -8.19
N GLN A 59 -2.98 -1.41 -9.24
CA GLN A 59 -3.63 -2.54 -9.91
C GLN A 59 -3.65 -3.76 -9.00
N ASP A 60 -2.62 -3.94 -8.15
CA ASP A 60 -2.57 -4.98 -7.13
C ASP A 60 -3.77 -4.95 -6.15
N PHE A 61 -4.41 -3.79 -6.02
CA PHE A 61 -5.54 -3.55 -5.13
C PHE A 61 -6.89 -3.46 -5.84
N ARG A 62 -6.91 -3.45 -7.17
CA ARG A 62 -8.17 -3.50 -7.93
C ARG A 62 -8.73 -4.91 -7.79
N VAL A 63 -9.80 -5.03 -7.02
CA VAL A 63 -10.64 -6.22 -7.06
C VAL A 63 -11.39 -6.12 -8.38
N ASP A 64 -11.16 -7.06 -9.31
CA ASP A 64 -11.94 -7.17 -10.53
C ASP A 64 -13.43 -7.06 -10.19
N ALA A 65 -14.12 -6.13 -10.86
CA ALA A 65 -15.54 -5.86 -10.70
C ALA A 65 -16.40 -7.06 -11.13
#